data_AF-A0A6C0E5F9-F1
#
_entry.id   AF-A0A6C0E5F9-F1
#
_cell.length_a   1.000
_cell.length_b   1.000
_cell.length_c   1.000
_cell.angle_alpha   90.00
_cell.angle_beta   90.00
_cell.angle_gamma   90.00
#
_symmetry.space_group_name_H-M   'P 1'
#
loop_
_entity.id
_entity.type
_entity.pdbx_description
1 polymer ?
#
loop_
_entity_poly.entity_id
_entity_poly.type
_entity_poly.pdbx_seq_one_letter_code
_entity_poly.pdbx_strand_id
1 'polypeptide(L)'
;MENNNIYIIVSKKCCIYGHGFVNPLGHEIHISRFILFDLLQKKKINLDSTIVTLYEDRFFLYNKTFRNIITWDEYVNNKKTDTNTEIDLTYYSCVSTQNDQILEFDNLNYHLNTFERTDKFINYINDINFNDLSSYPCYSDIINEKFIVIHWRTNIIGLSKDKSESLLRIINKLKETLDFKIVIFSVEHININVENVYFINNLQIYASFLNHENCDSFISEWSGGGQLSQYCCNSKIIYFFDDYPSCDYEIHYENYQNHANQKNNIFACWDFKTTTNCERFYYKTFDIMLENI
;
A
#
# COMPACT_ATOMS: atom_id res chain seq x y z
N MET A 1 32.63 10.18 13.60
CA MET A 1 32.08 9.11 12.74
C MET A 1 31.87 9.77 11.40
N GLU A 2 32.57 9.33 10.36
CA GLU A 2 32.25 9.77 9.00
C GLU A 2 30.77 9.45 8.75
N ASN A 3 30.03 10.41 8.18
CA ASN A 3 28.64 10.20 7.78
C ASN A 3 28.65 9.22 6.59
N ASN A 4 28.76 7.94 6.88
CA ASN A 4 28.45 6.91 5.89
C ASN A 4 26.97 7.02 5.60
N ASN A 5 26.64 7.48 4.39
CA ASN A 5 25.26 7.50 3.93
C ASN A 5 24.77 6.05 3.85
N ILE A 6 23.72 5.74 4.62
CA ILE A 6 23.04 4.46 4.56
C ILE A 6 21.91 4.59 3.53
N TYR A 7 21.93 3.75 2.51
CA TYR A 7 20.87 3.62 1.52
C TYR A 7 20.01 2.42 1.86
N ILE A 8 18.70 2.62 1.96
CA ILE A 8 17.74 1.58 2.29
C ILE A 8 16.79 1.40 1.12
N ILE A 9 16.94 0.27 0.41
CA ILE A 9 16.19 -0.01 -0.81
C ILE A 9 14.90 -0.71 -0.42
N VAL A 10 13.78 0.01 -0.50
CA VAL A 10 12.45 -0.51 -0.16
C VAL A 10 11.73 -1.10 -1.37
N SER A 11 12.10 -0.70 -2.59
CA SER A 11 11.60 -1.22 -3.87
C SER A 11 12.57 -0.84 -5.00
N LYS A 12 12.73 -1.69 -6.02
CA LYS A 12 13.68 -1.48 -7.13
C LYS A 12 13.20 -2.12 -8.42
N LYS A 13 13.75 -1.70 -9.57
CA LYS A 13 13.52 -2.42 -10.84
C LYS A 13 14.22 -3.78 -10.79
N CYS A 14 13.57 -4.84 -11.28
CA CYS A 14 14.22 -6.13 -11.49
C CYS A 14 14.03 -6.66 -12.91
N CYS A 15 15.01 -7.42 -13.36
CA CYS A 15 15.03 -8.14 -14.62
C CYS A 15 13.90 -9.18 -14.69
N ILE A 16 12.77 -8.78 -15.30
CA ILE A 16 11.76 -9.49 -16.14
C ILE A 16 11.25 -10.92 -15.75
N TYR A 17 11.87 -11.68 -14.85
CA TYR A 17 11.43 -13.05 -14.51
C TYR A 17 10.91 -13.15 -13.07
N GLY A 18 9.81 -12.46 -12.79
CA GLY A 18 8.98 -12.72 -11.61
C GLY A 18 8.46 -11.46 -10.90
N HIS A 19 7.19 -11.52 -10.46
CA HIS A 19 6.55 -10.48 -9.63
C HIS A 19 7.31 -10.18 -8.31
N GLY A 20 8.19 -11.07 -7.86
CA GLY A 20 8.79 -10.99 -6.54
C GLY A 20 9.87 -9.91 -6.35
N PHE A 21 10.55 -9.47 -7.41
CA PHE A 21 11.73 -8.60 -7.25
C PHE A 21 11.47 -7.11 -7.48
N VAL A 22 10.30 -6.73 -8.01
CA VAL A 22 9.93 -5.33 -8.19
C VAL A 22 9.40 -4.72 -6.87
N ASN A 23 9.15 -5.56 -5.87
CA ASN A 23 8.42 -5.25 -4.64
C ASN A 23 7.13 -4.46 -4.96
N PRO A 24 6.07 -5.13 -5.48
CA PRO A 24 4.82 -4.44 -5.80
C PRO A 24 4.29 -3.71 -4.57
N LEU A 25 3.55 -2.61 -4.76
CA LEU A 25 3.08 -1.70 -3.70
C LEU A 25 2.64 -2.41 -2.40
N GLY A 26 1.87 -3.49 -2.52
CA GLY A 26 1.41 -4.27 -1.36
C GLY A 26 2.54 -4.84 -0.50
N HIS A 27 3.53 -5.47 -1.14
CA HIS A 27 4.70 -6.01 -0.45
C HIS A 27 5.56 -4.88 0.13
N GLU A 28 5.69 -3.75 -0.57
CA GLU A 28 6.43 -2.58 -0.05
C GLU A 28 5.81 -2.07 1.25
N ILE A 29 4.50 -1.86 1.25
CA ILE A 29 3.75 -1.33 2.39
C ILE A 29 3.79 -2.29 3.59
N HIS A 30 3.67 -3.60 3.37
CA HIS A 30 3.48 -4.57 4.46
C HIS A 30 4.76 -5.29 4.92
N ILE A 31 5.82 -5.27 4.11
CA ILE A 31 7.08 -5.98 4.40
C ILE A 31 8.23 -4.99 4.52
N SER A 32 8.67 -4.36 3.43
CA SER A 32 9.88 -3.53 3.46
C SER A 32 9.69 -2.30 4.34
N ARG A 33 8.53 -1.65 4.28
CA ARG A 33 8.19 -0.52 5.17
C ARG A 33 8.09 -0.93 6.64
N PHE A 34 7.60 -2.14 6.94
CA PHE A 34 7.59 -2.68 8.31
C PHE A 34 9.01 -2.91 8.83
N ILE A 35 9.87 -3.53 8.04
CA ILE A 35 11.28 -3.75 8.43
C ILE A 35 12.00 -2.41 8.59
N LEU A 36 11.79 -1.45 7.67
CA LEU A 36 12.36 -0.11 7.73
C LEU A 36 12.05 0.59 9.05
N PHE A 37 10.77 0.65 9.44
CA PHE A 37 10.38 1.32 10.67
C PHE A 37 10.75 0.53 11.94
N ASP A 38 10.87 -0.79 11.87
CA ASP A 38 11.44 -1.60 12.95
C ASP A 38 12.95 -1.28 13.16
N LEU A 39 13.70 -1.14 12.06
CA LEU A 39 15.10 -0.68 12.12
C LEU A 39 15.21 0.73 12.73
N LEU A 40 14.31 1.65 12.35
CA LEU A 40 14.29 3.01 12.88
C LEU A 40 13.97 3.03 14.38
N GLN A 41 12.95 2.29 14.83
CA GLN A 41 12.60 2.25 16.25
C GLN A 41 13.74 1.67 17.11
N LYS A 42 14.45 0.66 16.58
CA LYS A 42 15.60 0.01 17.22
C LYS A 42 16.91 0.79 17.05
N LYS A 43 16.86 2.00 16.47
CA LYS A 43 18.00 2.90 16.26
C LYS A 43 19.14 2.26 15.44
N LYS A 44 18.78 1.36 14.50
CA LYS A 44 19.73 0.75 13.56
C LYS A 44 19.98 1.64 12.34
N ILE A 45 19.03 2.52 12.07
CA ILE A 45 19.07 3.57 11.05
C ILE A 45 18.58 4.89 11.70
N ASN A 46 18.62 6.00 10.97
CA ASN A 46 18.17 7.30 11.46
C ASN A 46 17.40 8.09 10.38
N LEU A 47 16.92 9.29 10.71
CA LEU A 47 16.11 10.12 9.80
C LEU A 47 16.91 10.69 8.62
N ASP A 48 18.24 10.65 8.69
CA ASP A 48 19.15 11.07 7.62
C ASP A 48 19.50 9.92 6.66
N SER A 49 19.12 8.67 6.98
CA SER A 49 19.23 7.55 6.05
C SER A 49 18.41 7.82 4.78
N THR A 50 18.95 7.42 3.63
CA THR A 50 18.33 7.65 2.32
C THR A 50 17.43 6.49 1.95
N ILE A 51 16.14 6.76 1.75
CA ILE A 51 15.18 5.75 1.29
C ILE A 51 15.20 5.72 -0.23
N VAL A 52 15.35 4.52 -0.79
CA VAL A 52 15.33 4.29 -2.24
C VAL A 52 14.07 3.53 -2.60
N THR A 53 13.16 4.18 -3.33
CA THR A 53 11.89 3.59 -3.79
C THR A 53 11.83 3.57 -5.32
N LEU A 54 10.90 2.82 -5.90
CA LEU A 54 10.86 2.53 -7.33
C LEU A 54 10.55 3.78 -8.16
N TYR A 55 9.60 4.58 -7.69
CA TYR A 55 9.06 5.75 -8.39
C TYR A 55 8.75 6.88 -7.39
N GLU A 56 8.69 8.12 -7.88
CA GLU A 56 8.37 9.30 -7.06
C GLU A 56 6.96 9.24 -6.45
N ASP A 57 6.03 8.49 -7.06
CA ASP A 57 4.67 8.31 -6.58
C ASP A 57 4.58 7.62 -5.21
N ARG A 58 5.68 7.06 -4.70
CA ARG A 58 5.79 6.43 -3.38
C ARG A 58 6.35 7.37 -2.30
N PHE A 59 6.89 8.53 -2.64
CA PHE A 59 7.62 9.39 -1.69
C PHE A 59 6.78 9.78 -0.47
N PHE A 60 5.48 9.97 -0.66
CA PHE A 60 4.54 10.34 0.40
C PHE A 60 4.42 9.29 1.53
N LEU A 61 4.86 8.05 1.30
CA LEU A 61 4.90 7.00 2.33
C LEU A 61 6.02 7.21 3.37
N TYR A 62 6.99 8.06 3.06
CA TYR A 62 8.24 8.20 3.83
C TYR A 62 8.62 9.66 4.15
N ASN A 63 8.18 10.64 3.34
CA ASN A 63 8.71 12.02 3.37
C ASN A 63 8.28 12.88 4.57
N LYS A 64 7.38 12.38 5.42
CA LYS A 64 7.16 12.97 6.75
C LYS A 64 8.22 12.57 7.77
N THR A 65 8.78 11.36 7.65
CA THR A 65 9.75 10.82 8.60
C THR A 65 11.20 11.00 8.14
N PHE A 66 11.52 10.67 6.89
CA PHE A 66 12.89 10.68 6.37
C PHE A 66 13.15 11.96 5.56
N ARG A 67 14.36 12.51 5.71
CA ARG A 67 14.78 13.74 5.00
C ARG A 67 15.19 13.48 3.56
N ASN A 68 15.69 12.28 3.28
CA ASN A 68 16.28 11.92 2.00
C ASN A 68 15.51 10.74 1.40
N ILE A 69 14.79 10.98 0.31
CA ILE A 69 14.09 9.96 -0.46
C ILE A 69 14.42 10.18 -1.92
N ILE A 70 14.84 9.12 -2.59
CA ILE A 70 15.20 9.14 -4.01
C ILE A 70 14.57 7.96 -4.72
N THR A 71 14.47 8.08 -6.05
CA THR A 71 14.07 6.96 -6.90
C THR A 71 15.21 5.96 -7.09
N TRP A 72 14.87 4.74 -7.49
CA TRP A 72 15.81 3.71 -7.88
C TRP A 72 16.72 4.17 -9.03
N ASP A 73 16.16 4.90 -10.01
CA ASP A 73 16.93 5.40 -11.15
C ASP A 73 17.95 6.46 -10.72
N GLU A 74 17.57 7.39 -9.83
CA GLU A 74 18.51 8.35 -9.24
C GLU A 74 19.60 7.67 -8.42
N TYR A 75 19.24 6.64 -7.65
CA TYR A 75 20.19 5.87 -6.88
C TYR A 75 21.24 5.20 -7.77
N VAL A 76 20.82 4.51 -8.83
CA VAL A 76 21.72 3.84 -9.79
C VAL A 76 22.62 4.86 -10.50
N ASN A 77 22.07 5.99 -10.94
CA ASN A 77 22.81 7.02 -11.66
C ASN A 77 23.86 7.75 -10.78
N ASN A 78 23.59 7.88 -9.48
CA ASN A 78 24.47 8.58 -8.53
C ASN A 78 25.38 7.66 -7.73
N LYS A 79 25.35 6.34 -7.98
CA LYS A 79 26.14 5.35 -7.22
C LYS A 79 27.63 5.55 -7.47
N LYS A 80 28.28 6.36 -6.62
CA LYS A 80 29.74 6.41 -6.52
C LYS A 80 30.19 5.18 -5.76
N THR A 81 30.97 4.34 -6.42
CA THR A 81 31.53 3.09 -5.92
C THR A 81 32.31 3.35 -4.60
N ASP A 82 31.93 2.59 -3.56
CA ASP A 82 32.80 2.08 -2.49
C ASP A 82 32.75 2.65 -1.06
N THR A 83 31.87 3.61 -0.69
CA THR A 83 31.78 4.07 0.72
C THR A 83 30.40 4.03 1.38
N ASN A 84 29.36 3.66 0.64
CA ASN A 84 27.99 3.66 1.18
C ASN A 84 27.62 2.30 1.77
N THR A 85 26.88 2.31 2.88
CA THR A 85 26.24 1.10 3.41
C THR A 85 24.89 0.94 2.70
N GLU A 86 24.65 -0.25 2.14
CA GLU A 86 23.41 -0.58 1.45
C GLU A 86 22.65 -1.63 2.25
N ILE A 87 21.33 -1.45 2.37
CA ILE A 87 20.41 -2.41 2.96
C ILE A 87 19.29 -2.64 1.94
N ASP A 88 19.23 -3.82 1.35
CA ASP A 88 18.24 -4.14 0.34
C ASP A 88 17.08 -4.95 0.92
N LEU A 89 15.97 -4.27 1.21
CA LEU A 89 14.79 -4.88 1.81
C LEU A 89 13.92 -5.63 0.80
N THR A 90 14.17 -5.46 -0.51
CA THR A 90 13.34 -6.06 -1.57
C THR A 90 13.49 -7.58 -1.62
N TYR A 91 14.61 -8.13 -1.15
CA TYR A 91 14.83 -9.57 -1.06
C TYR A 91 13.79 -10.28 -0.19
N TYR A 92 13.30 -9.62 0.86
CA TYR A 92 12.30 -10.19 1.78
C TYR A 92 10.89 -10.23 1.20
N SER A 93 10.67 -9.59 0.06
CA SER A 93 9.40 -9.58 -0.65
C SER A 93 9.28 -10.70 -1.69
N CYS A 94 10.37 -11.43 -1.94
CA CYS A 94 10.53 -12.32 -3.09
C CYS A 94 10.65 -13.80 -2.71
N VAL A 95 11.20 -14.09 -1.53
CA VAL A 95 11.61 -15.45 -1.16
C VAL A 95 10.92 -15.84 0.14
N SER A 96 10.68 -17.14 0.33
CA SER A 96 10.50 -17.74 1.65
C SER A 96 11.78 -17.66 2.49
N THR A 97 12.48 -16.51 2.49
CA THR A 97 13.69 -16.19 3.25
C THR A 97 13.41 -16.06 4.75
N GLN A 98 12.36 -16.73 5.25
CA GLN A 98 12.10 -16.85 6.68
C GLN A 98 13.34 -17.38 7.43
N ASN A 99 14.27 -18.05 6.73
CA ASN A 99 15.45 -18.69 7.32
C ASN A 99 16.81 -18.08 6.91
N ASP A 100 16.91 -17.31 5.82
CA ASP A 100 18.20 -16.79 5.34
C ASP A 100 18.27 -15.28 5.57
N GLN A 101 18.87 -14.90 6.70
CA GLN A 101 19.22 -13.52 7.00
C GLN A 101 20.30 -13.05 6.01
N ILE A 102 20.05 -11.93 5.34
CA ILE A 102 21.06 -11.33 4.45
C ILE A 102 22.16 -10.71 5.31
N LEU A 103 23.41 -10.85 4.87
CA LEU A 103 24.64 -10.38 5.55
C LEU A 103 24.56 -8.93 6.07
N GLU A 104 23.78 -8.08 5.41
CA GLU A 104 23.55 -6.68 5.77
C GLU A 104 22.94 -6.53 7.18
N PHE A 105 22.05 -7.44 7.60
CA PHE A 105 21.46 -7.40 8.94
C PHE A 105 22.37 -7.93 10.04
N ASP A 106 23.29 -8.83 9.71
CA ASP A 106 24.33 -9.29 10.64
C ASP A 106 25.22 -8.11 11.04
N ASN A 107 25.62 -7.28 10.07
CA ASN A 107 26.40 -6.07 10.32
C ASN A 107 25.66 -5.06 11.20
N LEU A 108 24.33 -5.02 11.13
CA LEU A 108 23.50 -4.15 11.97
C LEU A 108 23.18 -4.75 13.34
N ASN A 109 23.57 -6.00 13.63
CA ASN A 109 23.10 -6.77 14.77
C ASN A 109 21.56 -6.69 14.89
N TYR A 110 20.87 -6.98 13.78
CA TYR A 110 19.41 -6.97 13.68
C TYR A 110 18.90 -8.40 13.45
N HIS A 111 17.81 -8.77 14.13
CA HIS A 111 17.20 -10.09 13.99
C HIS A 111 15.72 -9.95 13.63
N LEU A 112 15.32 -10.45 12.46
CA LEU A 112 13.95 -10.36 11.94
C LEU A 112 12.91 -11.02 12.87
N ASN A 113 13.31 -12.04 13.62
CA ASN A 113 12.44 -12.76 14.56
C ASN A 113 12.17 -12.02 15.88
N THR A 114 12.74 -10.82 16.06
CA THR A 114 12.57 -10.00 17.28
C THR A 114 11.66 -8.80 17.05
N PHE A 115 10.69 -8.92 16.14
CA PHE A 115 9.79 -7.82 15.80
C PHE A 115 8.93 -7.42 17.01
N GLU A 116 8.90 -6.13 17.32
CA GLU A 116 8.09 -5.60 18.42
C GLU A 116 7.19 -4.48 17.91
N ARG A 117 5.88 -4.67 18.06
CA ARG A 117 4.87 -3.71 17.63
C ARG A 117 4.58 -2.71 18.74
N THR A 118 5.42 -1.68 18.85
CA THR A 118 5.24 -0.59 19.83
C THR A 118 4.32 0.52 19.29
N ASP A 119 3.77 1.36 20.16
CA ASP A 119 3.02 2.57 19.73
C ASP A 119 3.88 3.48 18.85
N LYS A 120 5.18 3.57 19.15
CA LYS A 120 6.15 4.34 18.35
C LYS A 120 6.25 3.79 16.93
N PHE A 121 6.31 2.47 16.78
CA PHE A 121 6.30 1.81 15.47
C PHE A 121 5.02 2.09 14.70
N ILE A 122 3.86 1.98 15.36
CA ILE A 122 2.57 2.24 14.73
C ILE A 122 2.44 3.69 14.29
N ASN A 123 2.91 4.63 15.10
CA ASN A 123 2.97 6.04 14.71
C ASN A 123 3.82 6.25 13.46
N TYR A 124 5.00 5.61 13.36
CA TYR A 124 5.81 5.68 12.14
C TYR A 124 5.12 5.08 10.91
N ILE A 125 4.48 3.92 11.06
CA ILE A 125 3.77 3.27 9.94
C ILE A 125 2.59 4.13 9.47
N ASN A 126 1.89 4.79 10.39
CA ASN A 126 0.75 5.64 10.04
C ASN A 126 1.14 7.07 9.66
N ASP A 127 2.43 7.45 9.75
CA ASP A 127 2.94 8.78 9.41
C ASP A 127 3.05 8.97 7.88
N ILE A 128 1.91 8.93 7.21
CA ILE A 128 1.77 9.11 5.76
C ILE A 128 1.51 10.57 5.43
N ASN A 129 2.12 11.07 4.36
CA ASN A 129 1.93 12.43 3.90
C ASN A 129 0.72 12.57 2.98
N PHE A 130 -0.39 13.06 3.52
CA PHE A 130 -1.59 13.36 2.76
C PHE A 130 -1.54 14.79 2.20
N ASN A 131 -2.07 14.96 1.00
CA ASN A 131 -2.33 16.26 0.44
C ASN A 131 -3.59 16.84 1.06
N ASP A 132 -3.58 18.15 1.31
CA ASP A 132 -4.80 18.88 1.61
C ASP A 132 -5.63 19.00 0.31
N LEU A 133 -6.69 18.19 0.21
CA LEU A 133 -7.53 18.18 -0.99
C LEU A 133 -8.24 19.52 -1.23
N SER A 134 -8.44 20.34 -0.21
CA SER A 134 -9.05 21.68 -0.36
C SER A 134 -8.16 22.65 -1.13
N SER A 135 -6.87 22.37 -1.21
CA SER A 135 -5.90 23.12 -2.02
C SER A 135 -6.04 22.82 -3.54
N TYR A 136 -6.92 21.90 -3.95
CA TYR A 136 -7.14 21.50 -5.34
C TYR A 136 -8.57 21.85 -5.77
N PRO A 137 -8.80 22.99 -6.47
CA PRO A 137 -10.15 23.43 -6.82
C PRO A 137 -10.98 22.42 -7.62
N CYS A 138 -10.33 21.53 -8.38
CA CYS A 138 -11.01 20.47 -9.13
C CYS A 138 -11.62 19.38 -8.25
N TYR A 139 -11.27 19.32 -6.96
CA TYR A 139 -11.80 18.35 -5.99
C TYR A 139 -12.76 18.98 -4.99
N SER A 140 -12.91 20.31 -4.96
CA SER A 140 -13.76 21.03 -4.00
C SER A 140 -15.19 20.50 -3.97
N ASP A 141 -15.78 20.26 -5.15
CA ASP A 141 -17.15 19.74 -5.24
C ASP A 141 -17.23 18.32 -4.64
N ILE A 142 -16.18 17.51 -4.75
CA ILE A 142 -16.18 16.14 -4.25
C ILE A 142 -16.08 16.13 -2.73
N ILE A 143 -15.12 16.87 -2.17
CA ILE A 143 -14.77 16.75 -0.75
C ILE A 143 -15.75 17.44 0.20
N ASN A 144 -16.61 18.33 -0.32
CA ASN A 144 -17.65 19.01 0.47
C ASN A 144 -18.91 18.15 0.70
N GLU A 145 -18.97 16.96 0.11
CA GLU A 145 -20.08 16.02 0.22
C GLU A 145 -19.56 14.63 0.57
N LYS A 146 -20.46 13.72 0.96
CA LYS A 146 -20.11 12.31 1.11
C LYS A 146 -19.74 11.70 -0.24
N PHE A 147 -18.65 10.93 -0.26
CA PHE A 147 -18.21 10.23 -1.45
C PHE A 147 -17.72 8.81 -1.16
N ILE A 148 -17.66 8.00 -2.21
CA ILE A 148 -17.12 6.64 -2.18
C ILE A 148 -15.85 6.61 -3.02
N VAL A 149 -14.83 5.91 -2.54
CA VAL A 149 -13.62 5.66 -3.31
C VAL A 149 -13.64 4.22 -3.83
N ILE A 150 -13.30 4.03 -5.10
CA ILE A 150 -13.13 2.72 -5.72
C ILE A 150 -11.70 2.61 -6.23
N HIS A 151 -10.96 1.59 -5.81
CA HIS A 151 -9.72 1.22 -6.48
C HIS A 151 -10.02 0.15 -7.52
N TRP A 152 -9.64 0.43 -8.77
CA TRP A 152 -9.87 -0.46 -9.89
C TRP A 152 -8.58 -0.79 -10.62
N ARG A 153 -8.33 -2.09 -10.81
CA ARG A 153 -7.16 -2.60 -11.52
C ARG A 153 -7.54 -3.00 -12.94
N THR A 154 -7.03 -2.29 -13.94
CA THR A 154 -7.41 -2.50 -15.35
C THR A 154 -6.54 -3.47 -16.14
N ASN A 155 -5.41 -3.94 -15.60
CA ASN A 155 -4.51 -4.76 -16.40
C ASN A 155 -3.91 -5.94 -15.63
N ILE A 156 -4.44 -7.12 -15.91
CA ILE A 156 -3.64 -8.34 -16.06
C ILE A 156 -3.79 -8.73 -17.52
N ILE A 157 -2.66 -8.78 -18.22
CA ILE A 157 -2.55 -9.11 -19.64
C ILE A 157 -3.41 -10.35 -19.95
N GLY A 158 -4.47 -10.18 -20.75
CA GLY A 158 -5.30 -11.27 -21.27
C GLY A 158 -6.82 -11.21 -21.01
N LEU A 159 -7.32 -10.31 -20.15
CA LEU A 159 -8.74 -10.25 -19.77
C LEU A 159 -9.28 -8.80 -19.85
N SER A 160 -9.40 -8.23 -21.05
CA SER A 160 -9.58 -6.78 -21.23
C SER A 160 -11.01 -6.28 -21.52
N LYS A 161 -12.04 -7.14 -21.46
CA LYS A 161 -13.45 -6.69 -21.66
C LYS A 161 -14.33 -6.74 -20.41
N ASP A 162 -14.19 -7.74 -19.56
CA ASP A 162 -15.10 -7.96 -18.42
C ASP A 162 -14.90 -6.98 -17.24
N LYS A 163 -13.70 -6.37 -17.12
CA LYS A 163 -13.40 -5.49 -15.98
C LYS A 163 -14.06 -4.10 -16.08
N SER A 164 -14.28 -3.54 -17.27
CA SER A 164 -15.04 -2.28 -17.39
C SER A 164 -16.53 -2.48 -17.07
N GLU A 165 -17.08 -3.63 -17.44
CA GLU A 165 -18.46 -4.00 -17.09
C GLU A 165 -18.62 -4.19 -15.58
N SER A 166 -17.66 -4.85 -14.93
CA SER A 166 -17.67 -5.02 -13.47
C SER A 166 -17.61 -3.69 -12.72
N LEU A 167 -16.75 -2.75 -13.15
CA LEU A 167 -16.73 -1.40 -12.57
C LEU A 167 -18.07 -0.68 -12.75
N LEU A 168 -18.67 -0.77 -13.94
CA LEU A 168 -20.01 -0.21 -14.20
C LEU A 168 -21.08 -0.85 -13.32
N ARG A 169 -21.02 -2.17 -13.08
CA ARG A 169 -21.94 -2.86 -12.16
C ARG A 169 -21.84 -2.31 -10.73
N ILE A 170 -20.62 -2.06 -10.23
CA ILE A 170 -20.45 -1.40 -8.92
C ILE A 170 -21.09 0.00 -8.93
N ILE A 171 -20.75 0.82 -9.94
CA ILE A 171 -21.24 2.21 -10.02
C ILE A 171 -22.77 2.24 -10.07
N ASN A 172 -23.38 1.40 -10.91
CA ASN A 172 -24.83 1.32 -11.03
C ASN A 172 -25.45 0.86 -9.72
N LYS A 173 -24.87 -0.15 -9.06
CA LYS A 173 -25.37 -0.67 -7.79
C LYS A 173 -25.37 0.40 -6.70
N LEU A 174 -24.27 1.14 -6.55
CA LEU A 174 -24.18 2.24 -5.59
C LEU A 174 -25.19 3.35 -5.88
N LYS A 175 -25.47 3.62 -7.16
CA LYS A 175 -26.44 4.64 -7.57
C LYS A 175 -27.91 4.23 -7.38
N GLU A 176 -28.20 2.94 -7.18
CA GLU A 176 -29.55 2.50 -6.80
C GLU A 176 -29.92 2.96 -5.40
N THR A 177 -28.92 3.09 -4.51
CA THR A 177 -29.11 3.29 -3.07
C THR A 177 -28.63 4.66 -2.59
N LEU A 178 -27.69 5.28 -3.29
CA LEU A 178 -26.97 6.48 -2.83
C LEU A 178 -26.78 7.50 -3.97
N ASP A 179 -26.98 8.76 -3.64
CA ASP A 179 -26.59 9.89 -4.50
C ASP A 179 -25.21 10.42 -4.09
N PHE A 180 -24.22 9.53 -4.06
CA PHE A 180 -22.84 9.87 -3.67
C PHE A 180 -21.96 10.11 -4.88
N LYS A 181 -20.97 10.99 -4.70
CA LYS A 181 -19.87 11.14 -5.66
C LYS A 181 -18.96 9.92 -5.55
N ILE A 182 -18.48 9.44 -6.69
CA ILE A 182 -17.62 8.25 -6.78
C ILE A 182 -16.27 8.67 -7.32
N VAL A 183 -15.21 8.44 -6.55
CA VAL A 183 -13.82 8.67 -6.95
C VAL A 183 -13.19 7.33 -7.31
N ILE A 184 -12.74 7.20 -8.55
CA ILE A 184 -12.11 5.97 -9.05
C ILE A 184 -10.62 6.19 -9.18
N PHE A 185 -9.84 5.45 -8.41
CA PHE A 185 -8.40 5.34 -8.59
C PHE A 185 -8.06 4.18 -9.51
N SER A 186 -7.42 4.51 -10.63
CA SER A 186 -6.88 3.55 -11.60
C SER A 186 -5.59 4.11 -12.20
N VAL A 187 -4.59 3.24 -12.40
CA VAL A 187 -3.34 3.63 -13.07
C VAL A 187 -3.59 3.95 -14.54
N GLU A 188 -4.56 3.28 -15.15
CA GLU A 188 -4.94 3.50 -16.55
C GLU A 188 -6.26 4.25 -16.64
N HIS A 189 -6.37 5.08 -17.68
CA HIS A 189 -7.59 5.82 -17.92
C HIS A 189 -8.70 4.87 -18.40
N ILE A 190 -9.79 4.79 -17.64
CA ILE A 190 -11.00 4.06 -18.03
C ILE A 190 -12.01 5.09 -18.51
N ASN A 191 -12.44 4.99 -19.76
CA ASN A 191 -13.44 5.91 -20.28
C ASN A 191 -14.84 5.44 -19.86
N ILE A 192 -15.30 5.91 -18.70
CA ILE A 192 -16.67 5.73 -18.22
C ILE A 192 -17.30 7.12 -18.13
N ASN A 193 -18.30 7.38 -18.96
CA ASN A 193 -19.05 8.63 -18.94
C ASN A 193 -20.31 8.47 -18.07
N VAL A 194 -20.13 8.61 -16.76
CA VAL A 194 -21.21 8.55 -15.77
C VAL A 194 -21.12 9.79 -14.90
N GLU A 195 -22.25 10.47 -14.69
CA GLU A 195 -22.35 11.67 -13.84
C GLU A 195 -21.86 11.38 -12.42
N ASN A 196 -21.26 12.38 -11.75
CA ASN A 196 -20.72 12.26 -10.38
C ASN A 196 -19.65 11.16 -10.20
N VAL A 197 -19.01 10.72 -11.29
CA VAL A 197 -17.87 9.80 -11.27
C VAL A 197 -16.60 10.54 -11.69
N TYR A 198 -15.56 10.45 -10.87
CA TYR A 198 -14.31 11.20 -11.03
C TYR A 198 -13.12 10.24 -11.06
N PHE A 199 -12.21 10.42 -12.01
CA PHE A 199 -11.03 9.58 -12.15
C PHE A 199 -9.78 10.25 -11.61
N ILE A 200 -8.98 9.49 -10.86
CA ILE A 200 -7.66 9.90 -10.38
C ILE A 200 -6.64 8.79 -10.65
N ASN A 201 -5.40 9.18 -10.91
CA ASN A 201 -4.28 8.25 -11.14
C ASN A 201 -3.04 8.60 -10.29
N ASN A 202 -3.12 9.64 -9.46
CA ASN A 202 -2.07 9.99 -8.51
C ASN A 202 -2.30 9.26 -7.19
N LEU A 203 -1.31 8.48 -6.76
CA LEU A 203 -1.42 7.63 -5.59
C LEU A 203 -1.53 8.40 -4.26
N GLN A 204 -0.82 9.54 -4.12
CA GLN A 204 -0.91 10.38 -2.93
C GLN A 204 -2.28 11.05 -2.83
N ILE A 205 -2.83 11.54 -3.95
CA ILE A 205 -4.19 12.08 -4.00
C ILE A 205 -5.21 10.99 -3.64
N TYR A 206 -5.06 9.77 -4.16
CA TYR A 206 -5.88 8.63 -3.78
C TYR A 206 -5.83 8.36 -2.27
N ALA A 207 -4.63 8.27 -1.68
CA ALA A 207 -4.48 8.09 -0.23
C ALA A 207 -5.10 9.24 0.57
N SER A 208 -5.09 10.46 0.03
CA SER A 208 -5.70 11.64 0.65
C SER A 208 -7.22 11.59 0.62
N PHE A 209 -7.82 11.09 -0.47
CA PHE A 209 -9.27 10.84 -0.54
C PHE A 209 -9.71 9.79 0.47
N LEU A 210 -8.94 8.69 0.61
CA LEU A 210 -9.22 7.65 1.61
C LEU A 210 -9.18 8.18 3.06
N ASN A 211 -8.25 9.11 3.34
CA ASN A 211 -8.07 9.71 4.66
C ASN A 211 -9.07 10.84 4.97
N HIS A 212 -9.82 11.31 3.98
CA HIS A 212 -10.74 12.43 4.14
C HIS A 212 -11.96 12.05 5.00
N GLU A 213 -12.45 12.97 5.84
CA GLU A 213 -13.57 12.72 6.76
C GLU A 213 -14.89 12.40 6.06
N ASN A 214 -15.10 12.93 4.86
CA ASN A 214 -16.28 12.68 4.05
C ASN A 214 -16.20 11.43 3.15
N CYS A 215 -15.10 10.67 3.21
CA CYS A 215 -15.04 9.35 2.58
C CYS A 215 -15.98 8.42 3.36
N ASP A 216 -17.09 7.99 2.75
CA ASP A 216 -18.06 7.10 3.40
C ASP A 216 -17.58 5.64 3.36
N SER A 217 -17.01 5.24 2.23
CA SER A 217 -16.51 3.89 2.03
C SER A 217 -15.46 3.78 0.93
N PHE A 218 -14.70 2.71 1.01
CA PHE A 218 -13.73 2.31 0.02
C PHE A 218 -14.02 0.90 -0.49
N ILE A 219 -14.04 0.70 -1.81
CA ILE A 219 -14.24 -0.60 -2.46
C ILE A 219 -13.01 -0.97 -3.29
N SER A 220 -12.51 -2.20 -3.14
CA SER A 220 -11.37 -2.67 -3.93
C SER A 220 -11.31 -4.19 -4.01
N GLU A 221 -10.79 -4.67 -5.14
CA GLU A 221 -10.21 -6.00 -5.20
C GLU A 221 -8.97 -6.09 -4.29
N TRP A 222 -8.73 -7.24 -3.65
CA TRP A 222 -7.51 -7.46 -2.85
C TRP A 222 -6.25 -7.31 -3.71
N SER A 223 -5.50 -6.22 -3.49
CA SER A 223 -4.38 -5.81 -4.32
C SER A 223 -3.55 -4.74 -3.62
N GLY A 224 -2.38 -4.37 -4.16
CA GLY A 224 -1.51 -3.36 -3.52
C GLY A 224 -2.18 -2.00 -3.26
N GLY A 225 -3.00 -1.51 -4.20
CA GLY A 225 -3.79 -0.27 -4.01
C GLY A 225 -4.88 -0.44 -2.95
N GLY A 226 -5.53 -1.61 -2.93
CA GLY A 226 -6.45 -1.99 -1.86
C GLY A 226 -5.78 -2.10 -0.50
N GLN A 227 -4.57 -2.67 -0.43
CA GLN A 227 -3.79 -2.86 0.78
C GLN A 227 -3.30 -1.54 1.37
N LEU A 228 -2.99 -0.54 0.55
CA LEU A 228 -2.67 0.82 1.02
C LEU A 228 -3.79 1.42 1.87
N SER A 229 -5.06 1.14 1.56
CA SER A 229 -6.19 1.66 2.34
C SER A 229 -6.18 1.23 3.80
N GLN A 230 -5.53 0.10 4.13
CA GLN A 230 -5.39 -0.37 5.51
C GLN A 230 -4.61 0.59 6.42
N TYR A 231 -3.91 1.57 5.82
CA TYR A 231 -3.05 2.53 6.52
C TYR A 231 -3.52 3.99 6.40
N CYS A 232 -4.44 4.27 5.48
CA CYS A 232 -4.86 5.64 5.18
C CYS A 232 -6.36 5.84 5.10
N CYS A 233 -7.16 4.78 4.97
CA CYS A 233 -8.61 4.93 5.01
C CYS A 233 -9.02 5.34 6.43
N ASN A 234 -9.98 6.25 6.57
CA ASN A 234 -10.62 6.58 7.85
C ASN A 234 -12.09 6.10 7.92
N SER A 235 -12.50 5.30 6.93
CA SER A 235 -13.88 4.81 6.75
C SER A 235 -13.91 3.29 6.68
N LYS A 236 -15.07 2.72 6.32
CA LYS A 236 -15.19 1.29 6.05
C LYS A 236 -14.47 0.90 4.75
N ILE A 237 -13.83 -0.25 4.75
CA ILE A 237 -13.15 -0.86 3.61
C ILE A 237 -13.90 -2.12 3.19
N ILE A 238 -14.17 -2.25 1.89
CA ILE A 238 -14.91 -3.36 1.30
C ILE A 238 -14.00 -4.06 0.29
N TYR A 239 -13.64 -5.31 0.60
CA TYR A 239 -12.78 -6.13 -0.24
C TYR A 239 -13.55 -7.26 -0.92
N PHE A 240 -13.14 -7.59 -2.15
CA PHE A 240 -13.51 -8.81 -2.85
C PHE A 240 -12.29 -9.52 -3.45
N PHE A 241 -12.40 -10.82 -3.73
CA PHE A 241 -11.26 -11.72 -4.04
C PHE A 241 -11.40 -12.48 -5.37
N ASP A 242 -11.98 -11.87 -6.41
CA ASP A 242 -12.26 -12.55 -7.68
C ASP A 242 -11.02 -13.15 -8.36
N ASP A 243 -9.88 -12.45 -8.33
CA ASP A 243 -8.61 -12.98 -8.86
C ASP A 243 -7.90 -13.97 -7.87
N TYR A 244 -8.49 -14.26 -6.70
CA TYR A 244 -7.96 -15.16 -5.65
C TYR A 244 -8.95 -16.25 -5.16
N PRO A 245 -9.59 -17.01 -6.06
CA PRO A 245 -10.70 -17.91 -5.71
C PRO A 245 -10.28 -19.15 -4.87
N SER A 246 -8.98 -19.45 -4.80
CA SER A 246 -8.45 -20.69 -4.18
C SER A 246 -8.12 -20.58 -2.68
N CYS A 247 -8.25 -19.41 -2.07
CA CYS A 247 -7.65 -19.16 -0.75
C CYS A 247 -8.63 -19.13 0.43
N ASP A 248 -9.94 -19.28 0.20
CA ASP A 248 -11.00 -19.21 1.24
C ASP A 248 -10.77 -18.08 2.26
N TYR A 249 -10.25 -16.93 1.79
CA TYR A 249 -9.82 -15.84 2.67
C TYR A 249 -10.96 -15.33 3.55
N GLU A 250 -12.20 -15.35 3.07
CA GLU A 250 -13.39 -15.01 3.85
C GLU A 250 -13.54 -15.86 5.13
N ILE A 251 -13.22 -17.16 5.07
CA ILE A 251 -13.38 -18.11 6.19
C ILE A 251 -12.25 -17.94 7.21
N HIS A 252 -11.06 -17.55 6.74
CA HIS A 252 -9.86 -17.49 7.57
C HIS A 252 -9.41 -16.07 7.90
N TYR A 253 -10.14 -15.05 7.45
CA TYR A 253 -9.73 -13.65 7.58
C TYR A 253 -9.46 -13.27 9.03
N GLU A 254 -10.42 -13.48 9.92
CA GLU A 254 -10.26 -13.12 11.34
C GLU A 254 -9.05 -13.84 11.94
N ASN A 255 -8.82 -15.10 11.57
CA ASN A 255 -7.65 -15.85 12.00
C ASN A 255 -6.36 -15.29 11.42
N TYR A 256 -6.31 -14.91 10.15
CA TYR A 256 -5.14 -14.31 9.52
C TYR A 256 -4.85 -12.92 10.08
N GLN A 257 -5.86 -12.10 10.30
CA GLN A 257 -5.74 -10.80 10.95
C GLN A 257 -5.25 -10.97 12.39
N ASN A 258 -5.82 -11.89 13.17
CA ASN A 258 -5.34 -12.19 14.52
C ASN A 258 -3.87 -12.65 14.49
N HIS A 259 -3.51 -13.59 13.61
CA HIS A 259 -2.14 -14.08 13.48
C HIS A 259 -1.16 -12.99 13.04
N ALA A 260 -1.55 -12.10 12.12
CA ALA A 260 -0.72 -11.00 11.63
C ALA A 260 -0.40 -9.97 12.73
N ASN A 261 -1.30 -9.83 13.70
CA ASN A 261 -1.23 -8.78 14.71
C ASN A 261 -0.78 -9.27 16.10
N GLN A 262 -0.88 -10.57 16.39
CA GLN A 262 -0.48 -11.16 17.69
C GLN A 262 0.96 -11.71 17.70
N LYS A 263 1.55 -12.04 16.55
CA LYS A 263 2.87 -12.65 16.48
C LYS A 263 3.97 -11.59 16.32
N ASN A 264 5.07 -11.77 17.04
CA ASN A 264 6.33 -11.03 16.85
C ASN A 264 7.05 -11.46 15.56
N ASN A 265 6.35 -11.48 14.44
CA ASN A 265 6.87 -11.92 13.15
C ASN A 265 6.28 -11.06 12.01
N ILE A 266 7.14 -10.27 11.36
CA ILE A 266 6.77 -9.41 10.22
C ILE A 266 6.17 -10.21 9.07
N PHE A 267 6.51 -11.49 8.89
CA PHE A 267 6.09 -12.29 7.75
C PHE A 267 4.77 -13.04 7.97
N ALA A 268 4.30 -13.17 9.21
CA ALA A 268 3.07 -13.88 9.50
C ALA A 268 1.87 -13.13 8.93
N CYS A 269 1.17 -13.74 7.96
CA CYS A 269 -0.04 -13.20 7.32
C CYS A 269 0.13 -11.71 6.96
N TRP A 270 1.26 -11.40 6.31
CA TRP A 270 1.80 -10.04 6.29
C TRP A 270 0.85 -9.01 5.69
N ASP A 271 0.01 -9.43 4.75
CA ASP A 271 -1.01 -8.69 4.01
C ASP A 271 -2.27 -8.36 4.84
N PHE A 272 -2.39 -8.95 6.02
CA PHE A 272 -3.51 -8.78 6.96
C PHE A 272 -3.17 -7.95 8.20
N LYS A 273 -1.97 -7.34 8.25
CA LYS A 273 -1.59 -6.47 9.37
C LYS A 273 -2.51 -5.25 9.44
N THR A 274 -2.92 -4.91 10.65
CA THR A 274 -3.75 -3.74 10.93
C THR A 274 -2.90 -2.70 11.62
N THR A 275 -3.01 -1.43 11.22
CA THR A 275 -2.43 -0.32 11.99
C THR A 275 -3.43 0.81 12.24
N THR A 276 -4.61 0.71 11.64
CA THR A 276 -5.75 1.62 11.77
C THR A 276 -6.95 0.85 12.32
N ASN A 277 -7.93 1.56 12.89
CA ASN A 277 -9.14 0.98 13.45
C ASN A 277 -10.29 0.86 12.42
N CYS A 278 -9.96 0.83 11.13
CA CYS A 278 -10.96 0.84 10.07
C CYS A 278 -11.71 -0.48 10.03
N GLU A 279 -13.03 -0.39 9.90
CA GLU A 279 -13.88 -1.54 9.70
C GLU A 279 -13.64 -2.14 8.31
N ARG A 280 -13.58 -3.46 8.22
CA ARG A 280 -13.21 -4.17 6.99
C ARG A 280 -14.20 -5.28 6.72
N PHE A 281 -14.77 -5.27 5.53
CA PHE A 281 -15.70 -6.29 5.04
C PHE A 281 -15.01 -7.08 3.93
N TYR A 282 -15.17 -8.40 3.98
CA TYR A 282 -14.52 -9.34 3.08
C TYR A 282 -15.57 -10.19 2.43
N TYR A 283 -15.61 -10.15 1.10
CA TYR A 283 -16.54 -10.93 0.30
C TYR A 283 -15.78 -11.88 -0.59
N LYS A 284 -16.18 -13.16 -0.59
CA LYS A 284 -15.50 -14.19 -1.38
C LYS A 284 -15.49 -13.90 -2.87
N THR A 285 -16.57 -13.34 -3.39
CA THR A 285 -16.72 -13.00 -4.80
C THR A 285 -17.26 -11.58 -4.97
N PHE A 286 -17.03 -11.03 -6.15
CA PHE A 286 -17.58 -9.77 -6.61
C PHE A 286 -19.11 -9.75 -6.59
N ASP A 287 -19.77 -10.82 -7.01
CA ASP A 287 -21.23 -10.89 -7.01
C ASP A 287 -21.79 -10.86 -5.58
N ILE A 288 -21.18 -11.58 -4.63
CA ILE A 288 -21.58 -11.51 -3.22
C ILE A 288 -21.36 -10.10 -2.67
N MET A 289 -20.25 -9.45 -3.02
CA MET A 289 -20.00 -8.06 -2.63
C MET A 289 -21.10 -7.13 -3.17
N LEU A 290 -21.48 -7.26 -4.45
CA LEU A 290 -22.53 -6.44 -5.07
C LEU A 290 -23.90 -6.59 -4.39
N GLU A 291 -24.22 -7.77 -3.85
CA GLU A 291 -25.47 -8.01 -3.10
C GLU A 291 -25.50 -7.30 -1.74
N ASN A 292 -24.33 -6.91 -1.21
CA ASN A 292 -24.18 -6.36 0.14
C ASN A 292 -23.74 -4.88 0.16
N ILE A 293 -23.64 -4.22 -1.00
CA ILE A 293 -23.39 -2.77 -1.11
C ILE A 293 -24.63 -1.98 -1.53
#